data_AF-A0A813FBJ8-F1
#
_entry.id   AF-A0A813FBJ8-F1
#
_cell.length_a   1.000
_cell.length_b   1.000
_cell.length_c   1.000
_cell.angle_alpha   90.00
_cell.angle_beta   90.00
_cell.angle_gamma   90.00
#
_symmetry.space_group_name_H-M   'P 1'
#
loop_
_entity.id
_entity.type
_entity.pdbx_description
1 polymer ?
#
loop_
_entity_poly.entity_id
_entity_poly.type
_entity_poly.pdbx_seq_one_letter_code
_entity_poly.pdbx_strand_id
1 'polypeptide(L)'
;MTALSLAKSYFPLGKTVMNILECTYEKGWRVIAAPNFGGQGDSWPCFVFRRLKDASSPPELLFGSIKDSNIPGKICLSGPSAAKVGKAMMEALKAVPDNVGVTSEKDSYDDDHDVVLHNVHITNGMGGFSLKLPYFP
;
A
#
# COMPACT_ATOMS: atom_id res chain seq x y z
N MET A 1 -10.89 2.75 26.71
CA MET A 1 -9.63 2.58 25.96
C MET A 1 -9.61 1.15 25.45
N THR A 2 -9.85 0.95 24.17
CA THR A 2 -9.90 -0.40 23.59
C THR A 2 -8.47 -0.90 23.46
N ALA A 3 -8.16 -2.05 24.05
CA ALA A 3 -6.85 -2.67 23.89
C ALA A 3 -6.54 -2.92 22.40
N LEU A 4 -5.27 -2.82 22.02
CA LEU A 4 -4.80 -3.22 20.69
C LEU A 4 -5.23 -4.67 20.44
N SER A 5 -6.21 -4.88 19.57
CA SER A 5 -6.68 -6.20 19.18
C SER A 5 -6.15 -6.52 17.80
N LEU A 6 -5.30 -7.53 17.71
CA LEU A 6 -4.81 -8.10 16.46
C LEU A 6 -5.78 -9.14 15.88
N ALA A 7 -6.97 -9.32 16.48
CA ALA A 7 -7.94 -10.34 16.08
C ALA A 7 -8.85 -9.90 14.92
N LYS A 8 -8.81 -8.62 14.51
CA LYS A 8 -9.60 -8.11 13.38
C LYS A 8 -8.71 -7.97 12.16
N SER A 9 -9.28 -8.30 11.00
CA SER A 9 -8.68 -7.97 9.70
C SER A 9 -8.29 -6.49 9.66
N TYR A 10 -6.99 -6.25 9.53
CA TYR A 10 -6.40 -4.93 9.51
C TYR A 10 -6.11 -4.53 8.06
N PHE A 11 -6.60 -3.37 7.65
CA PHE A 11 -6.13 -2.71 6.45
C PHE A 11 -5.19 -1.57 6.88
N PRO A 12 -3.99 -1.45 6.29
CA PRO A 12 -2.99 -0.48 6.73
C PRO A 12 -3.51 0.95 6.67
N LEU A 13 -3.40 1.63 7.81
CA LEU A 13 -3.57 3.08 7.92
C LEU A 13 -2.35 3.74 7.26
N GLY A 14 -2.54 4.26 6.05
CA GLY A 14 -1.46 4.76 5.20
C GLY A 14 -0.62 5.89 5.82
N LYS A 15 -1.22 6.90 6.45
CA LYS A 15 -0.46 7.97 7.16
C LYS A 15 0.30 7.42 8.36
N THR A 16 -0.30 6.46 9.08
CA THR A 16 0.38 5.81 10.21
C THR A 16 1.61 5.04 9.73
N VAL A 17 1.48 4.27 8.65
CA VAL A 17 2.61 3.54 8.05
C VAL A 17 3.67 4.51 7.54
N MET A 18 3.29 5.60 6.89
CA MET A 18 4.21 6.63 6.42
C MET A 18 5.03 7.23 7.57
N ASN A 19 4.39 7.62 8.68
CA ASN A 19 5.09 8.16 9.85
C ASN A 19 6.12 7.16 10.43
N ILE A 20 5.78 5.86 10.46
CA ILE A 20 6.70 4.81 10.90
C ILE A 20 7.89 4.70 9.94
N LEU A 21 7.64 4.70 8.62
CA LEU A 21 8.69 4.61 7.61
C LEU A 21 9.62 5.85 7.65
N GLU A 22 9.06 7.05 7.75
CA GLU A 22 9.81 8.30 7.86
C GLU A 22 10.72 8.29 9.09
N CYS A 23 10.16 7.99 10.27
CA CYS A 23 10.94 7.89 11.51
C CYS A 23 12.05 6.83 11.40
N THR A 24 11.75 5.68 10.78
CA THR A 24 12.74 4.61 10.56
C THR A 24 13.86 5.09 9.64
N TYR A 25 13.51 5.84 8.60
CA TYR A 25 14.47 6.37 7.63
C TYR A 25 15.36 7.46 8.21
N GLU A 26 14.83 8.32 9.08
CA GLU A 26 15.60 9.31 9.84
C GLU A 26 16.67 8.66 10.73
N LYS A 27 16.45 7.43 11.21
CA LYS A 27 17.43 6.67 12.01
C LYS A 27 18.46 5.90 11.16
N GLY A 28 18.49 6.15 9.84
CA GLY A 28 19.46 5.54 8.93
C GLY A 28 19.12 4.11 8.51
N TRP A 29 17.88 3.66 8.74
CA TRP A 29 17.39 2.39 8.22
C TRP A 29 16.72 2.57 6.87
N ARG A 30 16.78 1.55 6.01
CA ARG A 30 16.08 1.54 4.72
C ARG A 30 15.33 0.24 4.55
N VAL A 31 14.14 0.31 3.97
CA VAL A 31 13.45 -0.89 3.49
C VAL A 31 14.30 -1.48 2.36
N ILE A 32 14.70 -2.73 2.51
CA ILE A 32 15.43 -3.50 1.49
C ILE A 32 14.56 -4.59 0.86
N ALA A 33 13.49 -4.97 1.55
CA ALA A 33 12.44 -5.80 1.01
C ALA A 33 11.14 -5.45 1.75
N ALA A 34 10.05 -5.35 0.99
CA ALA A 34 8.72 -5.38 1.55
C ALA A 34 8.11 -6.71 1.10
N PRO A 35 8.17 -7.79 1.91
CA PRO A 35 7.36 -8.95 1.61
C PRO A 35 5.91 -8.46 1.61
N ASN A 36 5.25 -8.70 0.48
CA ASN A 36 3.82 -8.47 0.36
C ASN A 36 3.07 -9.09 1.55
N PHE A 37 1.95 -8.46 1.90
CA PHE A 37 0.96 -8.87 2.89
C PHE A 37 0.84 -10.40 3.00
N GLY A 38 1.06 -10.90 4.21
CA GLY A 38 0.99 -12.32 4.51
C GLY A 38 -0.34 -12.90 4.06
N GLY A 39 -0.33 -14.14 3.57
CA GLY A 39 -1.48 -14.87 3.03
C GLY A 39 -2.60 -15.20 4.03
N GLN A 40 -2.70 -14.45 5.14
CA GLN A 40 -3.75 -14.49 6.14
C GLN A 40 -4.28 -13.05 6.25
N GLY A 41 -5.55 -12.82 5.89
CA GLY A 41 -6.18 -11.49 5.72
C GLY A 41 -6.32 -10.64 7.00
N ASP A 42 -5.46 -10.87 7.98
CA ASP A 42 -5.39 -10.27 9.32
C ASP A 42 -3.97 -9.82 9.71
N SER A 43 -2.98 -9.99 8.83
CA SER A 43 -1.59 -9.65 9.14
C SER A 43 -1.24 -8.19 8.82
N TRP A 44 -0.43 -7.57 9.70
CA TRP A 44 0.18 -6.25 9.44
C TRP A 44 1.16 -6.32 8.26
N PRO A 45 1.37 -5.21 7.52
CA PRO A 45 2.43 -5.14 6.52
C PRO A 45 3.80 -5.43 7.18
N CYS A 46 4.55 -6.35 6.59
CA CYS A 46 5.89 -6.69 7.04
C CYS A 46 6.91 -5.97 6.16
N PHE A 47 7.87 -5.31 6.80
CA PHE A 47 8.95 -4.60 6.14
C PHE A 47 10.28 -5.12 6.67
N VAL A 48 11.21 -5.44 5.77
CA VAL A 48 12.58 -5.82 6.12
C VAL A 48 13.47 -4.61 5.96
N PHE A 49 14.09 -4.20 7.06
CA PHE A 49 14.96 -3.04 7.09
C PHE A 49 16.44 -3.45 7.18
N ARG A 50 17.30 -2.64 6.57
CA ARG A 50 18.76 -2.68 6.77
C ARG A 50 19.23 -1.33 7.26
N ARG A 51 20.05 -1.32 8.31
CA ARG A 51 20.75 -0.11 8.76
C ARG A 51 21.91 0.17 7.81
N LEU A 52 21.96 1.38 7.27
CA LEU A 52 23.08 1.82 6.44
C LEU A 52 24.14 2.48 7.34
N LYS A 53 25.42 2.24 7.04
CA LYS A 53 26.54 2.88 7.76
C LYS A 53 26.60 4.38 7.46
N ASP A 54 26.44 4.74 6.18
CA ASP A 54 26.46 6.10 5.68
C ASP A 54 25.10 6.41 5.02
N ALA A 55 24.06 6.52 5.85
CA ALA A 55 22.73 6.82 5.34
C ALA A 55 22.68 8.25 4.80
N SER A 56 22.31 8.40 3.52
CA SER A 56 21.95 9.71 2.95
C SER A 56 20.72 10.29 3.66
N SER A 57 20.35 11.53 3.34
CA SER A 57 19.02 12.04 3.67
C SER A 57 17.93 11.05 3.20
N PRO A 58 16.84 10.87 3.97
CA PRO A 58 15.69 10.08 3.52
C PRO A 58 15.20 10.56 2.16
N PRO A 59 14.99 9.65 1.17
CA PRO A 59 14.23 10.00 -0.02
C PRO A 59 12.78 10.34 0.34
N GLU A 60 12.09 11.01 -0.57
CA GLU A 60 10.64 11.14 -0.48
C GLU A 60 9.99 9.76 -0.56
N LEU A 61 9.12 9.46 0.40
CA LEU A 61 8.46 8.17 0.52
C LEU A 61 7.05 8.22 -0.06
N LEU A 62 6.62 7.06 -0.57
CA LEU A 62 5.26 6.81 -0.97
C LEU A 62 4.87 5.41 -0.51
N PHE A 63 3.75 5.30 0.18
CA PHE A 63 3.15 4.04 0.55
C PHE A 63 1.95 3.75 -0.34
N GLY A 64 1.93 2.56 -0.95
CA GLY A 64 0.82 2.05 -1.74
C GLY A 64 0.23 0.79 -1.11
N SER A 65 -1.10 0.71 -1.09
CA SER A 65 -1.83 -0.45 -0.57
C SER A 65 -2.99 -0.79 -1.50
N ILE A 66 -3.31 -2.08 -1.61
CA ILE A 66 -4.40 -2.59 -2.45
C ILE A 66 -5.42 -3.24 -1.51
N LYS A 67 -6.65 -2.75 -1.52
CA LYS A 67 -7.76 -3.33 -0.77
C LYS A 67 -8.61 -4.12 -1.74
N ASP A 68 -8.55 -5.44 -1.67
CA ASP A 68 -9.30 -6.32 -2.58
C ASP A 68 -10.34 -7.20 -1.84
N SER A 69 -10.36 -7.17 -0.51
CA SER A 69 -11.18 -8.06 0.32
C SER A 69 -12.66 -7.70 0.36
N ASN A 70 -13.00 -6.42 0.27
CA ASN A 70 -14.40 -5.94 0.35
C ASN A 70 -14.77 -4.91 -0.72
N ILE A 71 -13.79 -4.27 -1.35
CA ILE A 71 -13.98 -3.33 -2.46
C ILE A 71 -12.95 -3.71 -3.52
N PRO A 72 -13.26 -4.67 -4.41
CA PRO A 72 -12.31 -5.11 -5.42
C PRO A 72 -11.78 -3.95 -6.26
N GLY A 73 -10.48 -3.95 -6.54
CA GLY A 73 -9.85 -2.92 -7.37
C GLY A 73 -9.69 -1.55 -6.69
N LYS A 74 -9.63 -1.49 -5.36
CA LYS A 74 -9.32 -0.26 -4.62
C LYS A 74 -7.82 -0.14 -4.34
N ILE A 75 -7.19 0.94 -4.81
CA ILE A 75 -5.78 1.25 -4.58
C ILE A 75 -5.68 2.53 -3.75
N CYS A 76 -4.97 2.47 -2.62
CA CYS A 76 -4.79 3.61 -1.73
C CYS A 76 -3.31 4.03 -1.69
N LEU A 77 -3.05 5.32 -1.86
CA LEU A 77 -1.72 5.94 -1.83
C LEU A 77 -1.63 6.96 -0.70
N SER A 78 -0.49 6.95 0.01
CA SER A 78 -0.17 7.88 1.08
C SER A 78 1.25 8.39 0.96
N GLY A 79 1.45 9.68 1.23
CA GLY A 79 2.74 10.36 1.19
C GLY A 79 2.75 11.60 0.28
N PRO A 80 3.82 12.42 0.33
CA PRO A 80 3.87 13.71 -0.36
C PRO A 80 3.63 13.63 -1.88
N SER A 81 4.07 12.55 -2.52
CA SER A 81 3.89 12.30 -3.96
C SER A 81 2.55 11.67 -4.35
N ALA A 82 1.67 11.36 -3.39
CA ALA A 82 0.46 10.57 -3.66
C ALA A 82 -0.44 11.20 -4.72
N ALA A 83 -0.63 12.53 -4.70
CA ALA A 83 -1.45 13.24 -5.69
C ALA A 83 -0.89 13.10 -7.12
N LYS A 84 0.42 13.33 -7.27
CA LYS A 84 1.13 13.25 -8.55
C LYS A 84 1.12 11.83 -9.10
N VAL A 85 1.49 10.86 -8.25
CA VAL A 85 1.57 9.45 -8.64
C VAL A 85 0.17 8.88 -8.89
N GLY A 86 -0.81 9.23 -8.06
CA GLY A 86 -2.19 8.81 -8.23
C GLY A 86 -2.80 9.28 -9.54
N LYS A 87 -2.55 10.54 -9.94
CA LYS A 87 -2.97 11.05 -11.26
C LYS A 87 -2.32 10.26 -12.40
N ALA A 88 -1.00 10.10 -12.38
CA ALA A 88 -0.28 9.36 -13.43
C ALA A 88 -0.72 7.89 -13.51
N MET A 89 -0.95 7.26 -12.34
CA MET A 89 -1.45 5.89 -12.24
C MET A 89 -2.87 5.78 -12.81
N MET A 90 -3.77 6.70 -12.47
CA MET A 90 -5.13 6.72 -13.02
C MET A 90 -5.12 6.86 -14.55
N GLU A 91 -4.31 7.78 -15.09
CA GLU A 91 -4.18 7.98 -16.54
C GLU A 91 -3.67 6.71 -17.23
N ALA A 92 -2.64 6.07 -16.67
CA ALA A 92 -2.10 4.82 -17.20
C ALA A 92 -3.10 3.65 -17.11
N LEU A 93 -3.81 3.52 -15.99
CA LEU A 93 -4.81 2.47 -15.80
C LEU A 93 -5.99 2.63 -16.76
N LYS A 94 -6.48 3.85 -16.98
CA LYS A 94 -7.56 4.13 -17.94
C LYS A 94 -7.22 3.78 -19.38
N ALA A 95 -5.93 3.73 -19.74
CA ALA A 95 -5.50 3.30 -21.06
C ALA A 95 -5.66 1.79 -21.29
N VAL A 96 -5.91 1.00 -20.22
CA VAL A 96 -6.21 -0.43 -20.33
C VAL A 96 -7.70 -0.60 -20.68
N PRO A 97 -8.06 -1.40 -21.72
CA PRO A 97 -9.43 -1.51 -22.22
C PRO A 97 -10.51 -1.78 -21.15
N ASP A 98 -10.19 -2.58 -20.15
CA ASP A 98 -11.14 -2.97 -19.09
C ASP A 98 -11.20 -1.98 -17.90
N ASN A 99 -10.43 -0.88 -17.94
CA ASN A 99 -10.27 0.08 -16.85
C ASN A 99 -10.80 1.49 -17.17
N VAL A 100 -11.66 1.62 -18.19
CA VAL A 100 -12.29 2.92 -18.53
C VAL A 100 -13.04 3.56 -17.35
N GLY A 101 -13.54 2.74 -16.42
CA GLY A 101 -14.30 3.17 -15.23
C GLY A 101 -13.47 3.54 -13.99
N VAL A 102 -12.14 3.61 -14.08
CA VAL A 102 -11.30 3.97 -12.93
C VAL A 102 -11.59 5.41 -12.49
N THR A 103 -11.82 5.63 -11.20
CA THR A 103 -12.04 6.97 -10.63
C THR A 103 -11.09 7.23 -9.46
N SER A 104 -10.94 8.50 -9.09
CA SER A 104 -10.16 8.92 -7.93
C SER A 104 -11.07 9.70 -6.99
N GLU A 105 -11.67 9.00 -6.03
CA GLU A 105 -12.63 9.56 -5.07
C GLU A 105 -12.29 9.02 -3.68
N LYS A 106 -12.58 9.80 -2.64
CA LYS A 106 -12.37 9.40 -1.25
C LYS A 106 -13.70 9.41 -0.51
N ASP A 107 -13.88 8.42 0.35
CA ASP A 107 -14.94 8.41 1.37
C ASP A 107 -14.37 8.62 2.78
N SER A 108 -15.23 8.65 3.80
CA SER A 108 -14.82 8.83 5.19
C SER A 108 -14.01 7.67 5.78
N TYR A 109 -13.99 6.50 5.13
CA TYR A 109 -13.15 5.37 5.51
C TYR A 109 -11.74 5.48 4.92
N ASP A 110 -11.49 6.47 4.05
CA ASP A 110 -10.23 6.70 3.36
C ASP A 110 -9.45 7.91 3.87
N ASP A 111 -9.87 8.52 4.98
CA ASP A 111 -9.27 9.74 5.53
C ASP A 111 -7.77 9.60 5.83
N ASP A 112 -7.31 8.37 6.06
CA ASP A 112 -5.90 8.05 6.32
C ASP A 112 -5.05 7.90 5.03
N HIS A 113 -5.65 8.03 3.86
CA HIS A 113 -4.98 7.99 2.57
C HIS A 113 -5.07 9.34 1.86
N ASP A 114 -4.06 9.66 1.05
CA ASP A 114 -4.02 10.95 0.35
C ASP A 114 -4.71 10.85 -1.01
N VAL A 115 -4.58 9.71 -1.69
CA VAL A 115 -5.30 9.39 -2.92
C VAL A 115 -5.86 7.97 -2.84
N VAL A 116 -7.07 7.80 -3.34
CA VAL A 116 -7.70 6.49 -3.49
C VAL A 116 -8.23 6.37 -4.92
N LEU A 117 -7.87 5.27 -5.58
CA LEU A 117 -8.37 4.89 -6.89
C LEU A 117 -9.37 3.74 -6.73
N HIS A 118 -10.46 3.80 -7.48
CA HIS A 118 -11.53 2.80 -7.48
C HIS A 118 -11.68 2.13 -8.83
N ASN A 119 -12.34 0.97 -8.85
CA ASN A 119 -12.69 0.19 -10.05
C ASN A 119 -11.47 -0.20 -10.90
N VAL A 120 -10.32 -0.44 -10.27
CA VAL A 120 -9.11 -0.88 -10.96
C VAL A 120 -9.18 -2.38 -11.19
N HIS A 121 -9.41 -2.80 -12.42
CA HIS A 121 -9.20 -4.17 -12.85
C HIS A 121 -7.72 -4.37 -13.17
N ILE A 122 -7.01 -4.94 -12.20
CA ILE A 122 -5.72 -5.57 -12.48
C ILE A 122 -6.11 -6.93 -13.06
N THR A 123 -5.88 -7.12 -14.37
CA THR A 123 -6.17 -8.37 -15.09
C THR A 123 -5.84 -9.57 -14.21
N ASN A 124 -6.65 -10.64 -14.25
CA ASN A 124 -6.41 -11.91 -13.56
C ASN A 124 -4.95 -12.34 -13.78
N GLY A 125 -4.06 -11.93 -12.88
CA GLY A 125 -2.67 -12.33 -12.96
C GLY A 125 -2.66 -13.85 -12.98
N MET A 126 -1.81 -14.47 -13.80
CA MET A 126 -1.52 -15.89 -13.64
C MET A 126 -1.39 -16.17 -12.14
N GLY A 127 -2.05 -17.21 -11.63
CA GLY A 127 -2.06 -17.50 -10.18
C GLY A 127 -0.67 -17.54 -9.54
N GLY A 128 0.40 -17.73 -10.33
CA GLY A 128 1.80 -17.60 -9.90
C GLY A 128 2.24 -16.19 -9.47
N PHE A 129 1.51 -15.13 -9.81
CA PHE A 129 1.67 -13.77 -9.28
C PHE A 129 0.60 -13.42 -8.24
N SER A 130 -0.27 -14.38 -7.91
CA SER A 130 -1.24 -14.21 -6.84
C SER A 130 -0.54 -14.34 -5.50
N LEU A 131 -0.59 -13.25 -4.74
CA LEU A 131 -0.08 -13.12 -3.38
C LEU A 131 -0.97 -13.87 -2.35
N LYS A 132 -2.01 -14.56 -2.83
CA LYS A 132 -2.90 -15.43 -2.03
C LYS A 132 -2.26 -16.77 -1.66
N LEU A 133 -1.15 -17.13 -2.29
CA LEU A 133 -0.50 -18.40 -2.01
C LEU A 133 0.45 -18.23 -0.80
N PRO A 134 0.36 -19.09 0.22
CA PRO A 134 1.23 -19.09 1.39
C PRO A 134 2.64 -19.60 1.00
N TYR A 135 3.33 -18.90 0.12
CA TYR A 135 4.70 -19.24 -0.27
C TYR A 135 5.71 -18.48 0.57
N PHE A 136 5.84 -18.95 1.81
CA PHE A 136 7.13 -19.21 2.42
C PHE A 136 6.98 -20.54 3.17
N PRO A 137 7.74 -21.60 2.83
CA PRO A 137 7.82 -22.79 3.69
C PRO A 137 8.36 -22.43 5.08
#